data_AF-A0A6C1PEF0-F1
#
_entry.id   AF-A0A6C1PEF0-F1
#
_cell.length_a   1.000
_cell.length_b   1.000
_cell.length_c   1.000
_cell.angle_alpha   90.00
_cell.angle_beta   90.00
_cell.angle_gamma   90.00
#
_symmetry.space_group_name_H-M   'P 1'
#
loop_
_entity.id
_entity.type
_entity.pdbx_description
1 polymer ?
#
loop_
_entity_poly.entity_id
_entity_poly.type
_entity_poly.pdbx_seq_one_letter_code
_entity_poly.pdbx_strand_id
1 'polypeptide(L)'
;MPKQTIIKAVALYDRGTRTESRRIVVEGSRIAEVGAWGSGAGKPDAEGFVTPGLVDAHSHIGMFREGEPQAEAEGNDKTAQIMPLSDPLNSIYFDDRAFADAVDFGVLYSCVVPGSGNLVGGKAKVIRTFAKNRKDAVVSDYGYKMALGFNPRSTTEWKGERPTTRMGIYQMLEKRFDEVLAKKAKNDLILAKTLRDLSRSAPEKGLGPKELDVERDAARRTAELELSTEELGLLDLLSGKKTVKVHVHKEDDALYLIDLAKRYRLRVTAEHCMDIHHKEIFDELARADIPVVYGPMGSLAYKVELKHEDYRNA
;
A
#
# COMPACT_ATOMS: atom_id res chain seq x y z
N MET A 1 35.77 15.62 -1.86
CA MET A 1 34.40 16.08 -2.21
C MET A 1 33.66 14.91 -2.84
N PRO A 2 32.35 14.73 -2.61
CA PRO A 2 31.59 13.70 -3.31
C PRO A 2 31.67 13.91 -4.82
N LYS A 3 31.76 12.82 -5.59
CA LYS A 3 31.79 12.90 -7.06
C LYS A 3 30.47 13.52 -7.53
N GLN A 4 30.57 14.61 -8.29
CA GLN A 4 29.43 15.24 -8.95
C GLN A 4 29.24 14.61 -10.34
N THR A 5 27.97 14.39 -10.70
CA THR A 5 27.55 14.10 -12.06
C THR A 5 26.79 15.31 -12.58
N ILE A 6 27.24 15.89 -13.68
CA ILE A 6 26.65 17.06 -14.31
C ILE A 6 25.90 16.61 -15.57
N ILE A 7 24.59 16.78 -15.57
CA ILE A 7 23.71 16.43 -16.69
C ILE A 7 23.25 17.72 -17.37
N LYS A 8 23.38 17.77 -18.70
CA LYS A 8 22.75 18.79 -19.54
C LYS A 8 21.41 18.25 -20.04
N ALA A 9 20.32 18.73 -19.44
CA ALA A 9 18.99 18.42 -19.93
C ALA A 9 18.67 19.34 -21.11
N VAL A 10 18.62 18.77 -22.32
CA VAL A 10 18.13 19.46 -23.53
C VAL A 10 16.71 19.94 -23.29
N ALA A 11 15.87 19.05 -22.74
CA ALA A 11 14.64 19.40 -22.08
C ALA A 11 14.50 18.63 -20.76
N LEU A 12 14.07 19.34 -19.72
CA LEU A 12 13.67 18.80 -18.44
C LEU A 12 12.15 18.84 -18.35
N TYR A 13 11.55 17.68 -18.13
CA TYR A 13 10.15 17.52 -17.80
C TYR A 13 10.01 17.36 -16.30
N ASP A 14 9.29 18.25 -15.63
CA ASP A 14 9.07 18.18 -14.17
C ASP A 14 7.64 18.63 -13.84
N ARG A 15 6.84 17.72 -13.27
CA ARG A 15 5.46 17.98 -12.80
C ARG A 15 4.59 18.75 -13.81
N GLY A 16 4.61 18.32 -15.07
CA GLY A 16 3.83 18.93 -16.16
C GLY A 16 4.46 20.17 -16.79
N THR A 17 5.62 20.62 -16.30
CA THR A 17 6.39 21.68 -16.95
C THR A 17 7.45 21.10 -17.87
N ARG A 18 7.72 21.79 -18.98
CA ARG A 18 8.84 21.51 -19.88
C ARG A 18 9.74 22.74 -19.92
N THR A 19 10.99 22.59 -19.50
CA THR A 19 11.99 23.65 -19.58
C THR A 19 13.20 23.19 -20.36
N GLU A 20 13.79 24.08 -21.14
CA GLU A 20 14.90 23.74 -22.02
C GLU A 20 16.25 24.16 -21.44
N SER A 21 17.31 23.51 -21.91
CA SER A 21 18.70 23.87 -21.60
C SER A 21 18.95 24.02 -20.10
N ARG A 22 18.66 22.96 -19.34
CA ARG A 22 18.89 22.93 -17.89
C ARG A 22 20.18 22.19 -17.53
N ARG A 23 20.83 22.66 -16.47
CA ARG A 23 21.92 21.98 -15.78
C ARG A 23 21.34 21.27 -14.57
N ILE A 24 21.64 19.98 -14.43
CA ILE A 24 21.28 19.19 -13.25
C ILE A 24 22.57 18.66 -12.64
N VAL A 25 22.81 18.96 -11.37
CA VAL A 25 23.97 18.46 -10.63
C VAL A 25 23.48 17.40 -9.66
N VAL A 26 24.01 16.19 -9.79
CA VAL A 26 23.72 15.06 -8.90
C VAL A 26 24.94 14.80 -8.03
N GLU A 27 24.72 14.71 -6.71
CA GLU A 27 25.75 14.36 -5.74
C GLU A 27 25.32 13.11 -4.97
N GLY A 28 25.98 11.98 -5.21
CA GLY A 28 25.55 10.70 -4.63
C GLY A 28 24.12 10.36 -5.06
N SER A 29 23.19 10.31 -4.10
CA SER A 29 21.78 9.95 -4.32
C SER A 29 20.81 11.15 -4.37
N ARG A 30 21.32 12.39 -4.36
CA ARG A 30 20.49 13.60 -4.34
C ARG A 30 20.74 14.49 -5.55
N ILE A 31 19.69 15.17 -5.98
CA ILE A 31 19.80 16.32 -6.89
C ILE A 31 20.26 17.50 -6.04
N ALA A 32 21.46 18.00 -6.30
CA ALA A 32 22.07 19.11 -5.57
C ALA A 32 21.67 20.47 -6.16
N GLU A 33 21.53 20.56 -7.47
CA GLU A 33 21.17 21.80 -8.17
C GLU A 33 20.37 21.51 -9.45
N VAL A 34 19.38 22.35 -9.74
CA VAL A 34 18.74 22.47 -11.05
C VAL A 34 18.79 23.93 -11.47
N GLY A 35 19.48 24.24 -12.56
CA GLY A 35 19.74 25.60 -13.02
C GLY A 35 19.68 25.74 -14.54
N ALA A 36 19.91 26.95 -15.05
CA ALA A 36 20.08 27.17 -16.48
C ALA A 36 21.46 26.66 -16.93
N TRP A 37 21.54 26.10 -18.14
CA TRP A 37 22.81 25.75 -18.77
C TRP A 37 23.47 27.03 -19.33
N GLY A 38 24.41 27.61 -18.58
CA GLY A 38 25.10 28.85 -18.95
C GLY A 38 26.25 28.65 -19.94
N SER A 39 26.60 29.72 -20.67
CA SER A 39 27.84 29.78 -21.47
C SER A 39 29.05 29.66 -20.55
N GLY A 40 29.82 28.58 -20.68
CA GLY A 40 30.98 28.29 -19.81
C GLY A 40 30.76 27.16 -18.79
N ALA A 41 29.64 26.45 -18.85
CA ALA A 41 29.31 25.32 -17.94
C ALA A 41 30.20 24.06 -18.09
N GLY A 42 31.25 24.10 -18.92
CA GLY A 42 32.12 22.96 -19.20
C GLY A 42 31.42 21.87 -20.03
N LYS A 43 32.04 20.69 -20.11
CA LYS A 43 31.47 19.50 -20.78
C LYS A 43 30.60 18.73 -19.78
N PRO A 44 29.33 18.41 -20.10
CA PRO A 44 28.51 17.56 -19.22
C PRO A 44 29.01 16.11 -19.22
N ASP A 45 28.69 15.38 -18.15
CA ASP A 45 28.88 13.93 -18.07
C ASP A 45 27.84 13.19 -18.93
N ALA A 46 26.64 13.75 -19.06
CA ALA A 46 25.56 13.23 -19.92
C ALA A 46 24.69 14.37 -20.47
N GLU A 47 24.12 14.18 -21.66
CA GLU A 47 23.24 15.14 -22.32
C GLU A 47 22.02 14.42 -22.91
N GLY A 48 20.81 14.96 -22.72
CA GLY A 48 19.59 14.36 -23.28
C GLY A 48 18.28 14.93 -22.73
N PHE A 49 17.18 14.21 -22.96
CA PHE A 49 15.89 14.47 -22.34
C PHE A 49 15.86 13.89 -20.93
N VAL A 50 15.39 14.67 -19.96
CA VAL A 50 15.40 14.27 -18.55
C VAL A 50 14.00 14.35 -17.98
N THR A 51 13.59 13.30 -17.28
CA THR A 51 12.36 13.20 -16.51
C THR A 51 12.68 12.68 -15.09
N PRO A 52 11.82 12.90 -14.09
CA PRO A 52 11.77 12.06 -12.91
C PRO A 52 11.58 10.59 -13.32
N GLY A 53 12.11 9.67 -12.52
CA GLY A 53 11.75 8.26 -12.63
C GLY A 53 10.25 8.09 -12.36
N LEU A 54 9.59 7.29 -13.18
CA LEU A 54 8.19 6.96 -13.03
C LEU A 54 7.98 6.07 -11.79
N VAL A 55 6.81 6.21 -11.17
CA VAL A 55 6.39 5.45 -10.00
C VAL A 55 5.10 4.73 -10.34
N ASP A 56 5.13 3.40 -10.33
CA ASP A 56 3.94 2.57 -10.44
C ASP A 56 3.27 2.46 -9.06
N ALA A 57 2.09 3.03 -8.92
CA ALA A 57 1.37 3.10 -7.64
C ALA A 57 0.66 1.79 -7.26
N HIS A 58 0.55 0.80 -8.16
CA HIS A 58 -0.08 -0.48 -7.87
C HIS A 58 0.47 -1.57 -8.77
N SER A 59 1.40 -2.36 -8.23
CA SER A 59 2.11 -3.37 -9.00
C SER A 59 2.04 -4.75 -8.37
N HIS A 60 2.20 -5.76 -9.22
CA HIS A 60 2.44 -7.14 -8.82
C HIS A 60 3.76 -7.69 -9.39
N ILE A 61 4.64 -6.80 -9.88
CA ILE A 61 5.93 -7.13 -10.49
C ILE A 61 6.75 -8.11 -9.62
N GLY A 62 7.31 -9.14 -10.25
CA GLY A 62 8.06 -10.19 -9.58
C GLY A 62 7.22 -11.24 -8.85
N MET A 63 5.93 -11.01 -8.58
CA MET A 63 5.02 -12.04 -8.02
C MET A 63 4.19 -12.76 -9.09
N PHE A 64 3.99 -12.11 -10.24
CA PHE A 64 3.51 -12.73 -11.48
C PHE A 64 4.62 -12.56 -12.53
N ARG A 65 5.44 -13.60 -12.69
CA ARG A 65 6.64 -13.54 -13.50
C ARG A 65 6.34 -13.46 -15.00
N GLU A 66 7.09 -12.63 -15.71
CA GLU A 66 6.90 -12.46 -17.14
C GLU A 66 7.26 -13.75 -17.90
N GLY A 67 6.34 -14.23 -18.74
CA GLY A 67 6.57 -15.42 -19.57
C GLY A 67 6.47 -16.76 -18.83
N GLU A 68 6.00 -16.76 -17.58
CA GLU A 68 5.96 -17.94 -16.73
C GLU A 68 4.53 -18.47 -16.46
N PRO A 69 4.38 -19.75 -16.05
CA PRO A 69 3.06 -20.33 -15.81
C PRO A 69 2.30 -19.62 -14.68
N GLN A 70 1.04 -19.24 -14.94
CA GLN A 70 0.18 -18.61 -13.94
C GLN A 70 -0.03 -19.47 -12.68
N ALA A 71 0.06 -20.80 -12.79
CA ALA A 71 -0.07 -21.72 -11.67
C ALA A 71 1.05 -21.55 -10.62
N GLU A 72 2.20 -21.00 -11.00
CA GLU A 72 3.35 -20.72 -10.14
C GLU A 72 3.35 -19.28 -9.59
N ALA A 73 2.30 -18.50 -9.88
CA ALA A 73 2.21 -17.13 -9.39
C ALA A 73 2.03 -17.08 -7.88
N GLU A 74 2.72 -16.13 -7.24
CA GLU A 74 2.72 -15.95 -5.78
C GLU A 74 1.91 -14.73 -5.34
N GLY A 75 1.19 -14.08 -6.26
CA GLY A 75 0.49 -12.82 -5.98
C GLY A 75 -0.79 -12.92 -5.15
N ASN A 76 -1.38 -14.11 -4.95
CA ASN A 76 -2.51 -14.29 -4.03
C ASN A 76 -2.37 -15.60 -3.25
N ASP A 77 -2.28 -15.50 -1.93
CA ASP A 77 -2.40 -16.66 -1.08
C ASP A 77 -3.87 -17.13 -0.98
N LYS A 78 -4.05 -18.45 -0.96
CA LYS A 78 -5.36 -19.09 -1.07
C LYS A 78 -5.85 -19.66 0.27
N THR A 79 -5.18 -19.36 1.38
CA THR A 79 -5.45 -19.98 2.69
C THR A 79 -6.56 -19.29 3.50
N ALA A 80 -6.74 -17.98 3.37
CA ALA A 80 -7.78 -17.21 4.08
C ALA A 80 -8.21 -15.93 3.32
N GLN A 81 -9.31 -15.29 3.76
CA GLN A 81 -9.78 -13.98 3.24
C GLN A 81 -9.07 -12.78 3.87
N ILE A 82 -8.58 -12.94 5.09
CA ILE A 82 -8.02 -11.85 5.90
C ILE A 82 -6.62 -12.27 6.34
N MET A 83 -5.61 -11.71 5.67
CA MET A 83 -4.20 -12.08 5.86
C MET A 83 -3.32 -10.83 6.02
N PRO A 84 -3.53 -10.01 7.06
CA PRO A 84 -2.81 -8.74 7.26
C PRO A 84 -1.30 -8.92 7.44
N LEU A 85 -0.83 -10.12 7.77
CA LEU A 85 0.58 -10.39 8.01
C LEU A 85 1.37 -10.72 6.74
N SER A 86 0.70 -11.08 5.66
CA SER A 86 1.34 -11.42 4.39
C SER A 86 2.16 -10.24 3.88
N ASP A 87 3.44 -10.50 3.58
CA ASP A 87 4.37 -9.49 3.10
C ASP A 87 4.73 -9.82 1.64
N PRO A 88 4.35 -8.98 0.66
CA PRO A 88 4.61 -9.27 -0.75
C PRO A 88 6.10 -9.43 -1.04
N LEU A 89 6.99 -8.84 -0.24
CA LEU A 89 8.45 -8.97 -0.41
C LEU A 89 8.94 -10.43 -0.33
N ASN A 90 8.19 -11.31 0.34
CA ASN A 90 8.54 -12.73 0.45
C ASN A 90 8.20 -13.54 -0.80
N SER A 91 7.52 -12.94 -1.78
CA SER A 91 7.00 -13.59 -2.99
C SER A 91 7.55 -12.96 -4.28
N ILE A 92 8.51 -12.03 -4.16
CA ILE A 92 9.12 -11.34 -5.30
C ILE A 92 10.34 -12.11 -5.78
N TYR A 93 10.30 -12.50 -7.05
CA TYR A 93 11.45 -13.00 -7.80
C TYR A 93 12.17 -11.82 -8.43
N PHE A 94 13.32 -11.44 -7.86
CA PHE A 94 14.10 -10.26 -8.29
C PHE A 94 14.85 -10.48 -9.62
N ASP A 95 14.88 -11.70 -10.13
CA ASP A 95 15.42 -12.08 -11.44
C ASP A 95 14.36 -12.09 -12.55
N ASP A 96 13.10 -11.75 -12.24
CA ASP A 96 12.05 -11.57 -13.23
C ASP A 96 12.43 -10.49 -14.25
N ARG A 97 12.31 -10.82 -15.55
CA ARG A 97 12.67 -9.93 -16.66
C ARG A 97 11.92 -8.60 -16.59
N ALA A 98 10.69 -8.62 -16.08
CA ALA A 98 9.86 -7.43 -15.91
C ALA A 98 10.56 -6.29 -15.14
N PHE A 99 11.51 -6.59 -14.24
CA PHE A 99 12.28 -5.57 -13.53
C PHE A 99 13.23 -4.81 -14.44
N ALA A 100 13.92 -5.50 -15.35
CA ALA A 100 14.80 -4.86 -16.33
C ALA A 100 13.98 -3.99 -17.29
N ASP A 101 12.88 -4.54 -17.81
CA ASP A 101 11.97 -3.82 -18.71
C ASP A 101 11.40 -2.56 -18.02
N ALA A 102 10.95 -2.68 -16.76
CA ALA A 102 10.47 -1.54 -15.99
C ALA A 102 11.52 -0.40 -15.92
N VAL A 103 12.79 -0.74 -15.67
CA VAL A 103 13.88 0.25 -15.61
C VAL A 103 14.16 0.86 -16.98
N ASP A 104 14.18 0.07 -18.04
CA ASP A 104 14.41 0.53 -19.42
C ASP A 104 13.31 1.50 -19.89
N PHE A 105 12.07 1.31 -19.42
CA PHE A 105 10.96 2.23 -19.64
C PHE A 105 10.81 3.33 -18.57
N GLY A 106 11.79 3.46 -17.67
CA GLY A 106 11.87 4.56 -16.71
C GLY A 106 11.00 4.42 -15.46
N VAL A 107 10.36 3.27 -15.23
CA VAL A 107 9.65 2.92 -13.99
C VAL A 107 10.67 2.44 -12.95
N LEU A 108 11.07 3.36 -12.07
CA LEU A 108 12.15 3.12 -11.11
C LEU A 108 11.65 2.66 -9.73
N TYR A 109 10.36 2.85 -9.47
CA TYR A 109 9.73 2.49 -8.20
C TYR A 109 8.35 1.90 -8.44
N SER A 110 8.00 0.90 -7.63
CA SER A 110 6.67 0.27 -7.68
C SER A 110 6.15 0.05 -6.26
N CYS A 111 4.86 0.33 -6.05
CA CYS A 111 4.15 -0.10 -4.85
C CYS A 111 3.62 -1.51 -5.08
N VAL A 112 4.38 -2.51 -4.62
CA VAL A 112 4.01 -3.92 -4.72
C VAL A 112 2.99 -4.29 -3.66
N VAL A 113 1.94 -4.99 -4.11
CA VAL A 113 0.81 -5.42 -3.29
C VAL A 113 0.36 -6.82 -3.70
N PRO A 114 -0.23 -7.61 -2.78
CA PRO A 114 -1.01 -8.79 -3.14
C PRO A 114 -2.11 -8.46 -4.16
N GLY A 115 -2.67 -9.49 -4.80
CA GLY A 115 -3.80 -9.36 -5.72
C GLY A 115 -5.12 -9.01 -5.02
N SER A 116 -6.24 -9.28 -5.69
CA SER A 116 -7.59 -8.92 -5.24
C SER A 116 -8.46 -10.12 -4.86
N GLY A 117 -7.88 -11.32 -4.72
CA GLY A 117 -8.63 -12.52 -4.36
C GLY A 117 -9.02 -12.60 -2.87
N ASN A 118 -8.61 -11.64 -2.04
CA ASN A 118 -8.86 -11.64 -0.61
C ASN A 118 -9.35 -10.26 -0.13
N LEU A 119 -10.22 -10.24 0.87
CA LEU A 119 -10.68 -9.01 1.53
C LEU A 119 -9.53 -8.18 2.11
N VAL A 120 -8.57 -8.83 2.79
CA VAL A 120 -7.29 -8.24 3.20
C VAL A 120 -6.18 -9.18 2.71
N GLY A 121 -5.47 -8.77 1.66
CA GLY A 121 -4.45 -9.60 1.02
C GLY A 121 -3.08 -9.57 1.71
N GLY A 122 -2.79 -8.51 2.46
CA GLY A 122 -1.51 -8.32 3.13
C GLY A 122 -1.00 -6.88 3.05
N LYS A 123 0.31 -6.72 3.21
CA LYS A 123 0.99 -5.43 3.21
C LYS A 123 1.16 -4.85 1.81
N ALA A 124 1.44 -3.56 1.75
CA ALA A 124 1.87 -2.81 0.58
C ALA A 124 3.28 -2.24 0.83
N LYS A 125 4.20 -2.45 -0.11
CA LYS A 125 5.60 -2.01 0.00
C LYS A 125 5.97 -1.18 -1.22
N VAL A 126 6.62 -0.05 -1.02
CA VAL A 126 7.28 0.66 -2.14
C VAL A 126 8.68 0.09 -2.28
N ILE A 127 9.01 -0.36 -3.48
CA ILE A 127 10.32 -0.95 -3.81
C ILE A 127 11.00 -0.21 -4.96
N ARG A 128 12.32 -0.34 -5.03
CA ARG A 128 13.14 -0.01 -6.20
C ARG A 128 13.06 -1.16 -7.20
N THR A 129 12.71 -0.87 -8.45
CA THR A 129 12.66 -1.89 -9.52
C THR A 129 14.06 -2.32 -9.95
N PHE A 130 15.07 -1.47 -9.76
CA PHE A 130 16.47 -1.74 -10.08
C PHE A 130 17.25 -2.43 -8.94
N ALA A 131 16.58 -2.87 -7.87
CA ALA A 131 17.25 -3.57 -6.78
C ALA A 131 17.55 -5.02 -7.17
N LYS A 132 18.77 -5.48 -6.88
CA LYS A 132 19.19 -6.86 -7.22
C LYS A 132 18.54 -7.93 -6.37
N ASN A 133 18.09 -7.58 -5.17
CA ASN A 133 17.49 -8.51 -4.22
C ASN A 133 16.74 -7.75 -3.11
N ARG A 134 16.03 -8.52 -2.27
CA ARG A 134 15.19 -8.00 -1.19
C ARG A 134 15.90 -7.11 -0.17
N LYS A 135 17.22 -7.23 0.03
CA LYS A 135 17.97 -6.48 1.04
C LYS A 135 17.90 -4.97 0.79
N ASP A 136 18.00 -4.59 -0.48
CA ASP A 136 18.14 -3.18 -0.89
C ASP A 136 16.88 -2.66 -1.62
N ALA A 137 15.86 -3.51 -1.78
CA ALA A 137 14.67 -3.20 -2.56
C ALA A 137 13.72 -2.22 -1.86
N VAL A 138 13.49 -2.39 -0.56
CA VAL A 138 12.42 -1.67 0.15
C VAL A 138 12.78 -0.20 0.35
N VAL A 139 11.88 0.68 -0.10
CA VAL A 139 11.91 2.13 0.15
C VAL A 139 11.00 2.49 1.32
N SER A 140 9.81 1.89 1.40
CA SER A 140 8.83 2.19 2.45
C SER A 140 7.91 1.02 2.76
N ASP A 141 7.57 0.87 4.05
CA ASP A 141 6.41 0.11 4.51
C ASP A 141 5.15 0.97 4.34
N TYR A 142 4.47 0.84 3.19
CA TYR A 142 3.47 1.81 2.75
C TYR A 142 2.09 1.60 3.38
N GLY A 143 1.66 0.34 3.50
CA GLY A 143 0.38 0.04 4.11
C GLY A 143 -0.15 -1.35 3.81
N TYR A 144 -1.40 -1.43 3.35
CA TYR A 144 -2.13 -2.69 3.19
C TYR A 144 -2.91 -2.76 1.88
N LYS A 145 -3.17 -3.97 1.41
CA LYS A 145 -4.04 -4.26 0.28
C LYS A 145 -5.36 -4.86 0.76
N MET A 146 -6.46 -4.27 0.30
CA MET A 146 -7.81 -4.81 0.44
C MET A 146 -8.49 -4.93 -0.92
N ALA A 147 -9.58 -5.70 -0.97
CA ALA A 147 -10.43 -5.79 -2.15
C ALA A 147 -11.91 -5.83 -1.78
N LEU A 148 -12.70 -5.20 -2.63
CA LEU A 148 -14.16 -5.22 -2.62
C LEU A 148 -14.67 -5.79 -3.96
N GLY A 149 -15.98 -5.97 -4.09
CA GLY A 149 -16.62 -6.38 -5.34
C GLY A 149 -16.48 -7.88 -5.67
N PHE A 150 -16.39 -8.19 -6.96
CA PHE A 150 -16.49 -9.56 -7.48
C PHE A 150 -15.33 -10.45 -7.08
N ASN A 151 -14.09 -9.98 -7.19
CA ASN A 151 -12.90 -10.82 -7.01
C ASN A 151 -12.85 -11.54 -5.64
N PRO A 152 -12.98 -10.87 -4.49
CA PRO A 152 -12.94 -11.56 -3.20
C PRO A 152 -14.12 -12.53 -2.98
N ARG A 153 -15.28 -12.33 -3.63
CA ARG A 153 -16.42 -13.27 -3.55
C ARG A 153 -16.38 -14.41 -4.58
N SER A 154 -15.46 -14.35 -5.55
CA SER A 154 -15.40 -15.33 -6.65
C SER A 154 -14.44 -16.49 -6.37
N THR A 155 -13.57 -16.38 -5.37
CA THR A 155 -12.55 -17.38 -5.03
C THR A 155 -13.11 -18.52 -4.16
N THR A 156 -14.20 -19.15 -4.62
CA THR A 156 -14.98 -20.12 -3.84
C THR A 156 -14.28 -21.45 -3.61
N GLU A 157 -13.33 -21.78 -4.48
CA GLU A 157 -12.52 -22.99 -4.46
C GLU A 157 -11.27 -22.87 -3.58
N TRP A 158 -11.00 -21.68 -3.03
CA TRP A 158 -9.87 -21.44 -2.14
C TRP A 158 -10.22 -21.85 -0.71
N LYS A 159 -9.20 -22.12 0.10
CA LYS A 159 -9.39 -22.52 1.51
C LYS A 159 -9.96 -21.35 2.33
N GLY A 160 -10.69 -21.71 3.39
CA GLY A 160 -11.28 -20.79 4.37
C GLY A 160 -12.75 -20.48 4.09
N GLU A 161 -13.35 -19.64 4.94
CA GLU A 161 -14.71 -19.15 4.71
C GLU A 161 -14.72 -18.21 3.49
N ARG A 162 -15.53 -18.51 2.47
CA ARG A 162 -15.60 -17.79 1.19
C ARG A 162 -17.05 -17.47 0.82
N PRO A 163 -17.65 -16.40 1.36
CA PRO A 163 -18.99 -16.00 0.99
C PRO A 163 -19.07 -15.67 -0.51
N THR A 164 -20.19 -16.03 -1.13
CA THR A 164 -20.37 -15.97 -2.59
C THR A 164 -21.05 -14.69 -3.07
N THR A 165 -21.38 -13.76 -2.17
CA THR A 165 -22.09 -12.50 -2.49
C THR A 165 -21.38 -11.31 -1.86
N ARG A 166 -21.60 -10.10 -2.39
CA ARG A 166 -21.12 -8.85 -1.78
C ARG A 166 -21.55 -8.72 -0.32
N MET A 167 -22.83 -8.96 -0.05
CA MET A 167 -23.40 -8.97 1.30
C MET A 167 -22.59 -9.88 2.25
N GLY A 168 -22.28 -11.10 1.83
CA GLY A 168 -21.54 -12.04 2.67
C GLY A 168 -20.10 -11.62 2.93
N ILE A 169 -19.36 -11.17 1.90
CA ILE A 169 -17.96 -10.75 2.08
C ILE A 169 -17.85 -9.44 2.89
N TYR A 170 -18.82 -8.53 2.75
CA TYR A 170 -18.84 -7.26 3.51
C TYR A 170 -19.22 -7.48 4.96
N GLN A 171 -20.21 -8.34 5.23
CA GLN A 171 -20.53 -8.77 6.59
C GLN A 171 -19.30 -9.41 7.27
N MET A 172 -18.58 -10.29 6.56
CA MET A 172 -17.37 -10.92 7.09
C MET A 172 -16.30 -9.87 7.46
N LEU A 173 -16.04 -8.92 6.57
CA LEU A 173 -15.06 -7.86 6.77
C LEU A 173 -15.42 -6.99 7.98
N GLU A 174 -16.64 -6.46 8.01
CA GLU A 174 -17.12 -5.59 9.08
C GLU A 174 -17.13 -6.32 10.42
N LYS A 175 -17.65 -7.56 10.46
CA LYS A 175 -17.64 -8.38 11.68
C LYS A 175 -16.23 -8.52 12.23
N ARG A 176 -15.24 -8.83 11.37
CA ARG A 176 -13.86 -9.00 11.82
C ARG A 176 -13.28 -7.69 12.36
N PHE A 177 -13.53 -6.57 11.69
CA PHE A 177 -13.06 -5.27 12.17
C PHE A 177 -13.70 -4.90 13.52
N ASP A 178 -15.01 -5.07 13.65
CA ASP A 178 -15.75 -4.79 14.89
C ASP A 178 -15.26 -5.68 16.05
N GLU A 179 -15.02 -6.98 15.81
CA GLU A 179 -14.48 -7.90 16.82
C GLU A 179 -13.09 -7.47 17.32
N VAL A 180 -12.20 -7.10 16.40
CA VAL A 180 -10.84 -6.67 16.75
C VAL A 180 -10.84 -5.35 17.53
N LEU A 181 -11.66 -4.38 17.10
CA LEU A 181 -11.80 -3.10 17.79
C LEU A 181 -12.43 -3.28 19.18
N ALA A 182 -13.48 -4.11 19.30
CA ALA A 182 -14.12 -4.41 20.57
C ALA A 182 -13.15 -5.10 21.54
N LYS A 183 -12.37 -6.08 21.05
CA LYS A 183 -11.34 -6.76 21.85
C LYS A 183 -10.27 -5.78 22.32
N LYS A 184 -9.76 -4.90 21.44
CA LYS A 184 -8.82 -3.85 21.83
C LYS A 184 -9.41 -2.92 22.90
N ALA A 185 -10.64 -2.44 22.70
CA ALA A 185 -11.29 -1.54 23.65
C ALA A 185 -11.46 -2.20 25.03
N LYS A 186 -11.83 -3.49 25.06
CA LYS A 186 -11.90 -4.28 26.29
C LYS A 186 -10.53 -4.39 26.97
N ASN A 187 -9.48 -4.70 26.22
CA ASN A 187 -8.12 -4.81 26.74
C ASN A 187 -7.61 -3.47 27.29
N ASP A 188 -7.88 -2.35 26.59
CA ASP A 188 -7.51 -1.01 27.03
C ASP A 188 -8.21 -0.63 28.35
N LEU A 189 -9.49 -0.98 28.52
CA LEU A 189 -10.23 -0.78 29.77
C LEU A 189 -9.67 -1.61 30.93
N ILE A 190 -9.34 -2.87 30.68
CA ILE A 190 -8.71 -3.76 31.67
C ILE A 190 -7.34 -3.18 32.07
N LEU A 191 -6.52 -2.81 31.11
CA LEU A 191 -5.21 -2.20 31.35
C LEU A 191 -5.34 -0.91 32.17
N ALA A 192 -6.26 -0.02 31.80
CA ALA A 192 -6.49 1.23 32.54
C ALA A 192 -6.89 0.96 34.00
N LYS A 193 -7.74 -0.04 34.24
CA LYS A 193 -8.10 -0.46 35.60
C LYS A 193 -6.90 -1.03 36.35
N THR A 194 -6.14 -1.94 35.74
CA THR A 194 -4.93 -2.53 36.33
C THR A 194 -3.91 -1.46 36.72
N LEU A 195 -3.64 -0.49 35.83
CA LEU A 195 -2.72 0.61 36.10
C LEU A 195 -3.20 1.52 37.24
N ARG A 196 -4.52 1.75 37.34
CA ARG A 196 -5.14 2.51 38.43
C ARG A 196 -5.00 1.78 39.76
N ASP A 197 -5.32 0.49 39.80
CA ASP A 197 -5.27 -0.33 41.02
C ASP A 197 -3.81 -0.52 41.49
N LEU A 198 -2.87 -0.69 40.55
CA LEU A 198 -1.44 -0.71 40.83
C LEU A 198 -0.98 0.61 41.45
N SER A 199 -1.38 1.75 40.89
CA SER A 199 -1.02 3.07 41.43
C SER A 199 -1.60 3.33 42.82
N ARG A 200 -2.78 2.78 43.14
CA ARG A 200 -3.40 2.90 44.48
C ARG A 200 -2.72 2.00 45.51
N SER A 201 -2.33 0.79 45.12
CA SER A 201 -1.69 -0.19 46.03
C SER A 201 -0.18 -0.04 46.17
N ALA A 202 0.47 0.76 45.30
CA ALA A 202 1.92 0.98 45.33
C ALA A 202 2.46 1.46 46.69
N PRO A 203 1.82 2.42 47.41
CA PRO A 203 2.30 2.84 48.73
C PRO A 203 2.21 1.73 49.78
N GLU A 204 1.13 0.94 49.76
CA GLU A 204 0.91 -0.16 50.71
C GLU A 204 1.89 -1.31 50.48
N LYS A 205 2.27 -1.55 49.22
CA LYS A 205 3.25 -2.56 48.83
C LYS A 205 4.71 -2.11 48.97
N GLY A 206 4.94 -0.85 49.34
CA GLY A 206 6.29 -0.28 49.44
C GLY A 206 7.06 -0.24 48.11
N LEU A 207 6.36 -0.22 46.98
CA LEU A 207 6.99 -0.26 45.65
C LEU A 207 7.72 1.06 45.37
N GLY A 208 9.01 0.97 45.10
CA GLY A 208 9.81 2.10 44.63
C GLY A 208 9.43 2.52 43.19
N PRO A 209 9.82 3.72 42.74
CA PRO A 209 9.49 4.21 41.39
C PRO A 209 9.89 3.24 40.25
N LYS A 210 11.07 2.63 40.35
CA LYS A 210 11.56 1.67 39.34
C LYS A 210 10.73 0.40 39.29
N GLU A 211 10.35 -0.12 40.45
CA GLU A 211 9.54 -1.36 40.54
C GLU A 211 8.12 -1.10 40.03
N LEU A 212 7.56 0.08 40.31
CA LEU A 212 6.26 0.49 39.78
C LEU A 212 6.27 0.58 38.26
N ASP A 213 7.34 1.09 37.64
CA ASP A 213 7.44 1.15 36.18
C ASP A 213 7.59 -0.25 35.56
N VAL A 214 8.33 -1.16 36.19
CA VAL A 214 8.40 -2.58 35.76
C VAL A 214 7.03 -3.23 35.78
N GLU A 215 6.24 -3.04 36.84
CA GLU A 215 4.88 -3.59 36.95
C GLU A 215 3.93 -2.97 35.91
N ARG A 216 4.06 -1.67 35.63
CA ARG A 216 3.27 -1.01 34.57
C ARG A 216 3.61 -1.57 33.20
N ASP A 217 4.89 -1.78 32.90
CA ASP A 217 5.35 -2.34 31.63
C ASP A 217 4.91 -3.80 31.49
N ALA A 218 4.97 -4.58 32.56
CA ALA A 218 4.45 -5.95 32.59
C ALA A 218 2.94 -5.97 32.31
N ALA A 219 2.15 -5.07 32.92
CA ALA A 219 0.72 -4.94 32.66
C ALA A 219 0.42 -4.57 31.19
N ARG A 220 1.16 -3.61 30.63
CA ARG A 220 1.05 -3.24 29.20
C ARG A 220 1.35 -4.41 28.29
N ARG A 221 2.45 -5.12 28.54
CA ARG A 221 2.87 -6.28 27.74
C ARG A 221 1.88 -7.44 27.83
N THR A 222 1.29 -7.65 29.00
CA THR A 222 0.23 -8.66 29.18
C THR A 222 -0.99 -8.31 28.33
N ALA A 223 -1.42 -7.05 28.33
CA ALA A 223 -2.53 -6.60 27.51
C ALA A 223 -2.28 -6.73 26.00
N GLU A 224 -1.02 -6.56 25.56
CA GLU A 224 -0.61 -6.78 24.18
C GLU A 224 -0.61 -8.27 23.80
N LEU A 225 -0.14 -9.16 24.69
CA LEU A 225 -0.08 -10.62 24.44
C LEU A 225 -1.45 -11.30 24.33
N GLU A 226 -2.51 -10.65 24.82
CA GLU A 226 -3.90 -11.11 24.65
C GLU A 226 -4.40 -10.99 23.20
N LEU A 227 -3.72 -10.20 22.37
CA LEU A 227 -4.04 -10.03 20.95
C LEU A 227 -3.22 -11.02 20.11
N SER A 228 -3.89 -11.69 19.18
CA SER A 228 -3.19 -12.53 18.21
C SER A 228 -2.38 -11.68 17.23
N THR A 229 -1.39 -12.28 16.57
CA THR A 229 -0.58 -11.58 15.57
C THR A 229 -1.42 -11.03 14.42
N GLU A 230 -2.44 -11.78 13.98
CA GLU A 230 -3.40 -11.32 12.95
C GLU A 230 -4.17 -10.09 13.44
N GLU A 231 -4.64 -10.09 14.69
CA GLU A 231 -5.36 -8.96 15.28
C GLU A 231 -4.47 -7.72 15.39
N LEU A 232 -3.20 -7.88 15.77
CA LEU A 232 -2.22 -6.79 15.75
C LEU A 232 -2.02 -6.22 14.34
N GLY A 233 -1.98 -7.08 13.32
CA GLY A 233 -1.90 -6.66 11.92
C GLY A 233 -3.14 -5.87 11.47
N LEU A 234 -4.34 -6.31 11.88
CA LEU A 234 -5.59 -5.59 11.61
C LEU A 234 -5.66 -4.26 12.37
N LEU A 235 -5.17 -4.19 13.60
CA LEU A 235 -5.11 -2.93 14.36
C LEU A 235 -4.13 -1.93 13.74
N ASP A 236 -3.02 -2.37 13.17
CA ASP A 236 -2.12 -1.48 12.41
C ASP A 236 -2.80 -0.95 11.14
N LEU A 237 -3.54 -1.80 10.42
CA LEU A 237 -4.37 -1.40 9.27
C LEU A 237 -5.45 -0.38 9.70
N LEU A 238 -6.16 -0.64 10.80
CA LEU A 238 -7.25 0.19 11.34
C LEU A 238 -6.74 1.45 12.08
N SER A 239 -5.42 1.65 12.17
CA SER A 239 -4.85 2.77 12.92
C SER A 239 -4.99 4.13 12.23
N GLY A 240 -5.28 4.14 10.93
CA GLY A 240 -5.28 5.34 10.08
C GLY A 240 -3.89 5.89 9.74
N LYS A 241 -2.81 5.27 10.23
CA LYS A 241 -1.42 5.71 10.00
C LYS A 241 -0.87 5.26 8.64
N LYS A 242 -1.34 4.12 8.15
CA LYS A 242 -0.94 3.49 6.89
C LYS A 242 -2.03 3.60 5.85
N THR A 243 -1.66 3.64 4.58
CA THR A 243 -2.62 3.69 3.49
C THR A 243 -3.16 2.28 3.19
N VAL A 244 -4.47 2.14 3.13
CA VAL A 244 -5.14 0.92 2.68
C VAL A 244 -5.52 1.08 1.21
N LYS A 245 -4.82 0.36 0.33
CA LYS A 245 -5.07 0.33 -1.10
C LYS A 245 -6.23 -0.63 -1.36
N VAL A 246 -7.39 -0.11 -1.77
CA VAL A 246 -8.61 -0.93 -1.92
C VAL A 246 -8.95 -1.13 -3.39
N HIS A 247 -8.85 -2.37 -3.84
CA HIS A 247 -9.36 -2.79 -5.15
C HIS A 247 -10.86 -2.58 -5.24
N VAL A 248 -11.30 -1.75 -6.19
CA VAL A 248 -12.71 -1.41 -6.40
C VAL A 248 -12.96 -1.07 -7.86
N HIS A 249 -13.97 -1.68 -8.47
CA HIS A 249 -14.30 -1.40 -9.88
C HIS A 249 -15.65 -0.72 -10.04
N LYS A 250 -16.67 -1.18 -9.33
CA LYS A 250 -18.05 -0.72 -9.48
C LYS A 250 -18.37 0.49 -8.62
N GLU A 251 -19.33 1.27 -9.09
CA GLU A 251 -19.85 2.47 -8.42
C GLU A 251 -20.39 2.16 -7.02
N ASP A 252 -21.24 1.13 -6.89
CA ASP A 252 -21.79 0.72 -5.59
C ASP A 252 -20.68 0.34 -4.59
N ASP A 253 -19.63 -0.32 -5.07
CA ASP A 253 -18.50 -0.73 -4.25
C ASP A 253 -17.61 0.47 -3.87
N ALA A 254 -17.54 1.50 -4.72
CA ALA A 254 -16.85 2.76 -4.43
C ALA A 254 -17.60 3.61 -3.40
N LEU A 255 -18.93 3.66 -3.48
CA LEU A 255 -19.76 4.29 -2.45
C LEU A 255 -19.67 3.54 -1.12
N TYR A 256 -19.69 2.21 -1.15
CA TYR A 256 -19.46 1.40 0.04
C TYR A 256 -18.06 1.63 0.65
N LEU A 257 -17.02 1.78 -0.17
CA LEU A 257 -15.68 2.14 0.29
C LEU A 257 -15.67 3.47 1.05
N ILE A 258 -16.41 4.48 0.58
CA ILE A 258 -16.53 5.77 1.29
C ILE A 258 -17.12 5.57 2.69
N ASP A 259 -18.20 4.78 2.79
CA ASP A 259 -18.85 4.50 4.08
C ASP A 259 -17.96 3.69 5.01
N LEU A 260 -17.26 2.68 4.47
CA LEU A 260 -16.30 1.86 5.19
C LEU A 260 -15.15 2.72 5.75
N ALA A 261 -14.58 3.60 4.92
CA ALA A 261 -13.50 4.48 5.30
C ALA A 261 -13.92 5.43 6.43
N LYS A 262 -15.14 6.00 6.35
CA LYS A 262 -15.71 6.84 7.41
C LYS A 262 -15.94 6.06 8.70
N ARG A 263 -16.57 4.89 8.64
CA ARG A 263 -16.91 4.07 9.81
C ARG A 263 -15.69 3.65 10.60
N TYR A 264 -14.65 3.19 9.91
CA TYR A 264 -13.44 2.66 10.54
C TYR A 264 -12.26 3.65 10.56
N ARG A 265 -12.48 4.90 10.13
CA ARG A 265 -11.47 5.97 10.05
C ARG A 265 -10.22 5.55 9.28
N LEU A 266 -10.44 4.85 8.17
CA LEU A 266 -9.36 4.34 7.32
C LEU A 266 -8.80 5.44 6.43
N ARG A 267 -7.48 5.46 6.27
CA ARG A 267 -6.80 6.19 5.20
C ARG A 267 -6.74 5.29 3.98
N VAL A 268 -7.55 5.55 2.96
CA VAL A 268 -7.72 4.65 1.80
C VAL A 268 -7.29 5.29 0.48
N THR A 269 -6.95 4.44 -0.49
CA THR A 269 -6.92 4.80 -1.92
C THR A 269 -7.82 3.84 -2.68
N ALA A 270 -8.60 4.36 -3.63
CA ALA A 270 -9.45 3.57 -4.52
C ALA A 270 -8.62 3.10 -5.72
N GLU A 271 -8.44 1.79 -5.86
CA GLU A 271 -7.63 1.20 -6.91
C GLU A 271 -8.53 0.70 -8.04
N HIS A 272 -8.12 0.97 -9.26
CA HIS A 272 -8.75 0.63 -10.53
C HIS A 272 -9.91 1.53 -10.94
N CYS A 273 -11.06 1.45 -10.27
CA CYS A 273 -12.28 2.23 -10.59
C CYS A 273 -12.80 2.06 -12.03
N MET A 274 -12.48 0.94 -12.69
CA MET A 274 -12.68 0.78 -14.14
C MET A 274 -14.14 0.60 -14.61
N ASP A 275 -15.10 0.30 -13.71
CA ASP A 275 -16.54 0.22 -14.05
C ASP A 275 -17.32 1.44 -13.54
N ILE A 276 -16.61 2.49 -13.10
CA ILE A 276 -17.22 3.78 -12.75
C ILE A 276 -17.39 4.57 -14.04
N HIS A 277 -18.64 4.83 -14.40
CA HIS A 277 -19.02 5.48 -15.65
C HIS A 277 -19.83 6.77 -15.42
N HIS A 278 -20.23 7.03 -14.18
CA HIS A 278 -20.82 8.28 -13.73
C HIS A 278 -19.77 9.15 -13.02
N LYS A 279 -19.56 10.36 -13.55
CA LYS A 279 -18.60 11.34 -13.01
C LYS A 279 -18.91 11.67 -11.55
N GLU A 280 -20.18 11.65 -11.17
CA GLU A 280 -20.68 11.96 -9.84
C GLU A 280 -20.04 11.07 -8.77
N ILE A 281 -19.70 9.82 -9.12
CA ILE A 281 -19.03 8.87 -8.20
C ILE A 281 -17.57 9.26 -7.97
N PHE A 282 -16.86 9.72 -9.01
CA PHE A 282 -15.53 10.31 -8.84
C PHE A 282 -15.58 11.59 -7.99
N ASP A 283 -16.64 12.39 -8.15
CA ASP A 283 -16.85 13.58 -7.32
C ASP A 283 -17.13 13.21 -5.85
N GLU A 284 -17.83 12.10 -5.57
CA GLU A 284 -18.00 11.57 -4.21
C GLU A 284 -16.68 11.10 -3.60
N LEU A 285 -15.84 10.37 -4.38
CA LEU A 285 -14.51 9.97 -3.94
C LEU A 285 -13.62 11.18 -3.62
N ALA A 286 -13.65 12.21 -4.47
CA ALA A 286 -12.92 13.45 -4.25
C ALA A 286 -13.43 14.22 -3.01
N ARG A 287 -14.75 14.30 -2.81
CA ARG A 287 -15.37 14.90 -1.61
C ARG A 287 -14.96 14.16 -0.33
N ALA A 288 -14.77 12.84 -0.43
CA ALA A 288 -14.32 12.01 0.69
C ALA A 288 -12.79 12.02 0.90
N ASP A 289 -12.03 12.82 0.12
CA ASP A 289 -10.56 12.84 0.13
C ASP A 289 -9.93 11.45 -0.11
N ILE A 290 -10.52 10.69 -1.03
CA ILE A 290 -10.04 9.36 -1.45
C ILE A 290 -9.35 9.47 -2.81
N PRO A 291 -8.00 9.38 -2.87
CA PRO A 291 -7.28 9.36 -4.13
C PRO A 291 -7.58 8.09 -4.93
N VAL A 292 -7.52 8.22 -6.26
CA VAL A 292 -7.75 7.12 -7.20
C VAL A 292 -6.43 6.73 -7.88
N VAL A 293 -6.15 5.43 -7.94
CA VAL A 293 -5.14 4.84 -8.83
C VAL A 293 -5.89 4.16 -9.96
N TYR A 294 -6.08 4.86 -11.07
CA TYR A 294 -6.88 4.38 -12.19
C TYR A 294 -6.08 3.43 -13.09
N GLY A 295 -6.71 2.35 -13.58
CA GLY A 295 -6.09 1.36 -14.45
C GLY A 295 -6.44 -0.10 -14.09
N PRO A 296 -6.06 -1.09 -14.91
CA PRO A 296 -5.13 -1.00 -16.03
C PRO A 296 -5.72 -0.32 -17.28
N MET A 297 -4.89 0.45 -17.98
CA MET A 297 -5.25 1.07 -19.26
C MET A 297 -4.74 0.21 -20.43
N GLY A 298 -5.60 -0.09 -21.40
CA GLY A 298 -5.21 -0.85 -22.60
C GLY A 298 -5.33 -2.38 -22.46
N SER A 299 -5.93 -2.88 -21.38
CA SER A 299 -6.47 -4.25 -21.35
C SER A 299 -7.75 -4.35 -22.18
N LEU A 300 -8.10 -5.56 -22.62
CA LEU A 300 -9.46 -5.87 -23.08
C LEU A 300 -10.36 -6.03 -21.85
N ALA A 301 -11.63 -5.61 -21.90
CA ALA A 301 -12.60 -5.84 -20.85
C ALA A 301 -12.91 -7.34 -20.66
N TYR A 302 -12.05 -8.06 -19.95
CA TYR A 302 -12.13 -9.51 -19.75
C TYR A 302 -13.00 -9.91 -18.53
N LYS A 303 -13.54 -8.93 -17.80
CA LYS A 303 -14.46 -9.10 -16.67
C LYS A 303 -15.62 -8.11 -16.77
N VAL A 304 -16.77 -8.47 -16.19
CA VAL A 304 -17.96 -7.59 -16.13
C VAL A 304 -17.65 -6.25 -15.44
N GLU A 305 -16.72 -6.26 -14.49
CA GLU A 305 -16.23 -5.07 -13.76
C GLU A 305 -15.26 -4.19 -14.56
N LEU A 306 -15.07 -4.45 -15.84
CA LEU A 306 -14.28 -3.62 -16.76
C LEU A 306 -15.14 -3.11 -17.93
N LYS A 307 -16.46 -3.34 -17.88
CA LYS A 307 -17.35 -3.12 -19.04
C LYS A 307 -17.33 -1.68 -19.55
N HIS A 308 -17.11 -0.71 -18.66
CA HIS A 308 -17.09 0.71 -19.00
C HIS A 308 -15.69 1.32 -18.87
N GLU A 309 -14.64 0.52 -19.03
CA GLU A 309 -13.28 1.05 -19.07
C GLU A 309 -13.12 2.05 -20.23
N ASP A 310 -12.71 3.29 -19.92
CA ASP A 310 -12.42 4.32 -20.92
C ASP A 310 -11.16 5.11 -20.49
N TYR A 311 -10.32 5.49 -21.46
CA TYR A 311 -9.15 6.34 -21.24
C TYR A 311 -9.53 7.77 -20.89
N ARG A 312 -10.74 8.20 -21.20
CA ARG A 312 -11.28 9.52 -20.87
C ARG A 312 -11.58 9.68 -19.38
N ASN A 313 -11.58 8.59 -18.62
CA ASN A 313 -11.75 8.62 -17.17
C ASN A 313 -10.42 8.85 -16.43
N ALA A 314 -9.28 8.76 -17.12
CA ALA A 314 -7.93 8.91 -16.55
C ALA A 314 -7.44 10.36 -16.50
#